data_AF-A0A7R9FXI8-F1
#
_entry.id   AF-A0A7R9FXI8-F1
#
_cell.length_a   1.000
_cell.length_b   1.000
_cell.length_c   1.000
_cell.angle_alpha   90.00
_cell.angle_beta   90.00
_cell.angle_gamma   90.00
#
_symmetry.space_group_name_H-M   'P 1'
#
loop_
_entity.id
_entity.type
_entity.pdbx_description
1 polymer ?
#
loop_
_entity_poly.entity_id
_entity_poly.type
_entity_poly.pdbx_seq_one_letter_code
_entity_poly.pdbx_strand_id
1 'polypeptide(L)'
;DRGELEPVFVLFDRDRGEFEPVFVLFDRDRGEFEPTGESLNQCVCYLTETGASLNPCQSDYAGPKPFSEPEARALRNYVLSDAKRILLYVSLHSYGKLLMYPWSYTKERTSDWRIMKTLAEKANKAIIDEGGEPYFIGTAPQLLCMST
;
A
#
# COMPACT_ATOMS: atom_id res chain seq x y z
N ASP A 1 3.76 -12.97 -19.15
CA ASP A 1 2.62 -12.25 -18.57
C ASP A 1 2.43 -12.56 -17.09
N ARG A 2 3.16 -11.87 -16.23
CA ARG A 2 2.78 -11.70 -14.83
C ARG A 2 2.64 -10.21 -14.63
N GLY A 3 1.45 -9.68 -14.92
CA GLY A 3 1.12 -8.31 -14.61
C GLY A 3 1.10 -8.18 -13.09
N GLU A 4 2.16 -7.63 -12.52
CA GLU A 4 2.08 -7.02 -11.19
C GLU A 4 1.05 -5.90 -11.34
N LEU A 5 -0.16 -6.09 -10.80
CA LEU A 5 -1.16 -5.03 -10.80
C LEU A 5 -0.61 -3.87 -9.98
N GLU A 6 -0.52 -2.72 -10.65
CA GLU A 6 -0.14 -1.44 -10.07
C GLU A 6 -1.01 -1.13 -8.85
N PRO A 7 -0.45 -0.51 -7.80
CA PRO A 7 -1.22 -0.23 -6.61
C PRO A 7 -2.32 0.80 -6.87
N VAL A 8 -3.56 0.41 -6.60
CA VAL A 8 -4.71 1.33 -6.73
C VAL A 8 -5.04 1.90 -5.35
N PHE A 9 -5.11 3.22 -5.24
CA PHE A 9 -5.51 3.90 -4.01
C PHE A 9 -6.99 4.27 -4.05
N VAL A 10 -7.71 3.96 -2.98
CA VAL A 10 -9.12 4.35 -2.80
C VAL A 10 -9.23 5.16 -1.52
N LEU A 11 -9.86 6.34 -1.61
CA LEU A 11 -10.07 7.26 -0.51
C LEU A 11 -11.56 7.40 -0.22
N PHE A 12 -11.91 7.47 1.07
CA PHE A 12 -13.29 7.73 1.51
C PHE A 12 -13.41 9.15 2.09
N ASP A 13 -14.22 9.99 1.45
CA ASP A 13 -14.50 11.38 1.87
C ASP A 13 -15.75 11.44 2.76
N ARG A 14 -15.59 11.98 3.97
CA ARG A 14 -16.65 12.12 4.96
C ARG A 14 -17.82 12.98 4.48
N ASP A 15 -17.53 14.09 3.82
CA ASP A 15 -18.49 15.17 3.60
C ASP A 15 -19.42 14.84 2.42
N ARG A 16 -18.98 13.98 1.49
CA ARG A 16 -19.79 13.50 0.37
C ARG A 16 -20.50 12.18 0.66
N GLY A 17 -20.03 11.39 1.62
CA GLY A 17 -20.58 10.05 1.91
C GLY A 17 -20.39 9.07 0.74
N GLU A 18 -19.49 9.38 -0.19
CA GLU A 18 -19.22 8.62 -1.40
C GLU A 18 -17.75 8.18 -1.42
N PHE A 19 -17.47 7.09 -2.14
CA PHE A 19 -16.10 6.70 -2.46
C PHE A 19 -15.57 7.65 -3.53
N GLU A 20 -14.44 8.30 -3.26
CA GLU A 20 -13.70 9.00 -4.29
C GLU A 20 -12.52 8.11 -4.70
N PRO A 21 -12.65 7.35 -5.81
CA PRO A 21 -11.53 6.57 -6.28
C PRO A 21 -10.49 7.51 -6.86
N VAL A 22 -9.37 7.69 -6.15
CA VAL A 22 -8.20 8.40 -6.67
C VAL A 22 -7.31 7.37 -7.35
N PHE A 23 -7.60 7.12 -8.63
CA PHE A 23 -6.76 6.28 -9.47
C PHE A 23 -5.44 7.00 -9.75
N VAL A 24 -4.38 6.62 -9.05
CA VAL A 24 -3.01 6.92 -9.49
C VAL A 24 -2.56 5.69 -10.28
N LEU A 25 -2.50 5.83 -11.62
CA LEU A 25 -1.90 4.82 -12.50
C LEU A 25 -0.40 5.07 -12.55
N PHE A 26 0.40 4.00 -12.45
CA PHE A 26 1.84 4.05 -12.31
C PHE A 26 2.52 3.58 -13.60
N ASP A 27 2.89 4.54 -14.46
CA ASP A 27 3.66 4.23 -15.65
C ASP A 27 5.09 3.83 -15.27
N ARG A 28 5.41 2.54 -15.38
CA ARG A 28 6.76 1.98 -15.17
C ARG A 28 7.71 2.29 -16.34
N ASP A 29 7.19 2.67 -17.51
CA ASP A 29 7.94 2.67 -18.76
C ASP A 29 7.86 4.01 -19.51
N ARG A 30 8.68 4.98 -19.10
CA ARG A 30 9.26 5.91 -20.08
C ARG A 30 10.54 5.34 -20.68
N GLY A 31 10.39 4.34 -21.53
CA GLY A 31 11.06 4.22 -22.84
C GLY A 31 12.59 4.32 -23.00
N GLU A 32 13.41 4.39 -21.96
CA GLU A 32 14.87 4.27 -22.05
C GLU A 32 15.36 3.39 -20.89
N PHE A 33 16.21 2.41 -21.17
CA PHE A 33 16.82 1.54 -20.18
C PHE A 33 17.83 2.35 -19.35
N GLU A 34 17.32 3.15 -18.41
CA GLU A 34 18.05 3.69 -17.27
C GLU A 34 17.59 2.97 -16.00
N PRO A 35 18.50 2.62 -15.07
CA PRO A 35 18.18 1.84 -13.87
C PRO A 35 17.48 2.70 -12.79
N THR A 36 16.37 3.34 -13.13
CA THR A 36 15.65 4.30 -12.27
C THR A 36 14.26 3.81 -11.83
N GLY A 37 14.03 2.49 -11.81
CA GLY A 37 12.74 1.93 -11.40
C GLY A 37 12.49 2.07 -9.90
N GLU A 38 11.78 3.11 -9.50
CA GLU A 38 11.37 3.38 -8.11
C GLU A 38 10.02 2.72 -7.81
N SER A 39 9.96 1.83 -6.80
CA SER A 39 8.72 1.11 -6.44
C SER A 39 8.01 1.80 -5.29
N LEU A 40 6.77 2.23 -5.52
CA LEU A 40 5.92 2.88 -4.51
C LEU A 40 5.34 1.92 -3.49
N ASN A 41 5.56 0.61 -3.67
CA ASN A 41 5.12 -0.42 -2.75
C ASN A 41 6.17 -1.54 -2.68
N GLN A 42 7.07 -1.37 -1.73
CA GLN A 42 8.20 -2.24 -1.46
C GLN A 42 7.78 -3.65 -1.05
N CYS A 43 8.26 -4.64 -1.79
CA CYS A 43 8.25 -6.03 -1.39
C CYS A 43 9.48 -6.74 -1.96
N VAL A 44 10.60 -6.73 -1.22
CA VAL A 44 11.66 -7.76 -1.36
C VAL A 44 12.13 -8.18 0.03
N CYS A 45 11.44 -9.18 0.59
CA CYS A 45 11.71 -9.69 1.92
C CYS A 45 12.34 -11.07 1.89
N TYR A 46 13.55 -11.15 1.34
CA TYR A 46 14.43 -12.30 1.55
C TYR A 46 15.87 -11.93 1.90
N LEU A 47 16.29 -10.66 1.80
CA LEU A 47 17.71 -10.30 1.83
C LEU A 47 18.12 -9.09 2.70
N THR A 48 17.19 -8.28 3.24
CA THR A 48 17.56 -7.09 4.03
C THR A 48 16.71 -6.94 5.31
N GLU A 49 17.33 -6.46 6.39
CA GLU A 49 16.64 -6.11 7.65
C GLU A 49 15.73 -4.87 7.49
N THR A 50 15.93 -4.10 6.41
CA THR A 50 15.26 -2.81 6.15
C THR A 50 14.05 -2.93 5.22
N GLY A 51 13.74 -4.07 4.60
CA GLY A 51 12.55 -4.23 3.75
C GLY A 51 12.48 -3.30 2.53
N ALA A 52 13.61 -2.65 2.21
CA ALA A 52 13.80 -1.62 1.21
C ALA A 52 15.30 -1.55 0.84
N SER A 53 15.62 -1.40 -0.45
CA SER A 53 16.99 -1.27 -0.95
C SER A 53 17.38 0.20 -1.14
N LEU A 54 18.66 0.53 -0.88
CA LEU A 54 19.28 1.81 -1.25
C LEU A 54 20.06 1.74 -2.57
N ASN A 55 20.08 0.58 -3.21
CA ASN A 55 20.73 0.39 -4.50
C ASN A 55 19.70 0.64 -5.63
N PRO A 56 19.92 1.66 -6.49
CA PRO A 56 19.00 2.00 -7.59
C PRO A 56 18.81 0.88 -8.61
N CYS A 57 19.75 -0.06 -8.70
CA CYS A 57 19.64 -1.21 -9.61
C CYS A 57 18.76 -2.35 -9.06
N GLN A 58 18.21 -2.22 -7.85
CA GLN A 58 17.32 -3.23 -7.27
C GLN A 58 15.86 -2.84 -7.48
N SER A 59 14.99 -3.82 -7.68
CA SER A 59 13.55 -3.61 -7.91
C SER A 59 12.80 -3.03 -6.70
N ASP A 60 13.40 -3.07 -5.50
CA ASP A 60 12.88 -2.51 -4.25
C ASP A 60 13.63 -1.23 -3.82
N TYR A 61 14.25 -0.53 -4.77
CA TYR A 61 14.91 0.75 -4.49
C TYR A 61 13.91 1.76 -3.91
N ALA A 62 14.26 2.31 -2.74
CA ALA A 62 13.42 3.24 -1.98
C ALA A 62 13.37 4.67 -2.55
N GLY A 63 14.20 4.95 -3.56
CA GLY A 63 14.47 6.31 -4.00
C GLY A 63 15.53 7.02 -3.14
N PRO A 64 16.02 8.18 -3.58
CA PRO A 64 17.10 8.91 -2.92
C PRO A 64 16.66 9.63 -1.63
N LYS A 65 15.35 9.85 -1.44
CA LYS A 65 14.75 10.50 -0.26
C LYS A 65 13.24 10.27 -0.22
N PRO A 66 12.57 10.41 0.95
CA PRO A 66 11.12 10.32 1.03
C PRO A 66 10.41 11.26 0.05
N PHE A 67 9.43 10.75 -0.69
CA PHE A 67 8.65 11.48 -1.70
C PHE A 67 9.51 12.10 -2.82
N SER A 68 10.60 11.42 -3.21
CA SER A 68 11.35 11.72 -4.45
C SER A 68 10.43 11.67 -5.67
N GLU A 69 9.57 10.67 -5.72
CA GLU A 69 8.68 10.43 -6.85
C GLU A 69 7.65 11.53 -7.01
N PRO A 70 7.47 12.08 -8.23
CA PRO A 70 6.42 13.04 -8.49
C PRO A 70 5.04 12.49 -8.15
N GLU A 71 4.81 11.19 -8.33
CA GLU A 71 3.56 10.50 -8.02
C GLU A 71 3.35 10.36 -6.51
N ALA A 72 4.37 9.90 -5.76
CA ALA A 72 4.31 9.85 -4.29
C ALA A 72 4.05 11.23 -3.69
N ARG A 73 4.71 12.25 -4.26
CA ARG A 73 4.57 13.64 -3.83
C ARG A 73 3.18 14.18 -4.16
N ALA A 74 2.61 13.85 -5.32
CA ALA A 74 1.25 14.22 -5.68
C ALA A 74 0.22 13.60 -4.72
N LEU A 75 0.32 12.30 -4.45
CA LEU A 75 -0.56 11.60 -3.51
C LEU A 75 -0.45 12.18 -2.10
N ARG A 76 0.77 12.40 -1.60
CA ARG A 76 1.02 13.07 -0.32
C ARG A 76 0.34 14.43 -0.26
N ASN A 77 0.52 15.26 -1.29
CA ASN A 77 -0.02 16.61 -1.30
C ASN A 77 -1.54 16.60 -1.30
N TYR A 78 -2.18 15.69 -2.05
CA TYR A 78 -3.63 15.50 -2.04
C TYR A 78 -4.14 15.04 -0.67
N VAL A 79 -3.51 14.02 -0.08
CA VAL A 79 -3.92 13.53 1.24
C VAL A 79 -3.77 14.61 2.31
N LEU A 80 -2.70 15.42 2.24
CA LEU A 80 -2.48 16.50 3.20
C LEU A 80 -3.38 17.71 2.97
N SER A 81 -3.79 18.01 1.73
CA SER A 81 -4.73 19.12 1.47
C SER A 81 -6.11 18.85 2.09
N ASP A 82 -6.51 17.58 2.15
CA ASP A 82 -7.85 17.16 2.59
C ASP A 82 -7.85 16.17 3.76
N ALA A 83 -6.79 16.18 4.57
CA ALA A 83 -6.59 15.21 5.67
C ALA A 83 -7.75 15.18 6.69
N LYS A 84 -8.52 16.27 6.83
CA LYS A 84 -9.68 16.34 7.74
C LYS A 84 -10.95 15.71 7.16
N ARG A 85 -11.01 15.47 5.85
CA ARG A 85 -12.14 14.86 5.14
C ARG A 85 -11.91 13.38 4.85
N ILE A 86 -10.66 12.97 4.63
CA ILE A 86 -10.31 11.57 4.35
C ILE A 86 -10.45 10.74 5.63
N LEU A 87 -11.32 9.72 5.61
CA LEU A 87 -11.54 8.81 6.74
C LEU A 87 -10.89 7.45 6.58
N LEU A 88 -10.71 7.00 5.32
CA LEU A 88 -10.14 5.71 5.00
C LEU A 88 -9.22 5.82 3.79
N TYR A 89 -8.07 5.16 3.91
CA TYR A 89 -7.11 4.95 2.83
C TYR A 89 -6.99 3.44 2.59
N VAL A 90 -7.26 3.01 1.36
CA VAL A 90 -7.08 1.62 0.94
C VAL A 90 -6.08 1.60 -0.21
N SER A 91 -5.00 0.84 -0.05
CA SER A 91 -4.11 0.49 -1.15
C SER A 91 -4.39 -0.94 -1.57
N LEU A 92 -4.71 -1.15 -2.85
CA LEU A 92 -5.00 -2.46 -3.42
C LEU A 92 -3.77 -3.00 -4.13
N HIS A 93 -3.43 -4.24 -3.83
CA HIS A 93 -2.28 -4.92 -4.40
C HIS A 93 -2.65 -6.37 -4.71
N SER A 94 -1.88 -6.96 -5.61
CA SER A 94 -1.94 -8.39 -5.88
C SER A 94 -0.53 -8.99 -5.90
N TYR A 95 -0.34 -10.26 -5.58
CA TYR A 95 -1.31 -11.27 -5.13
C TYR A 95 -1.16 -11.54 -3.62
N GLY A 96 -1.99 -12.42 -3.04
CA GLY A 96 -1.72 -12.97 -1.70
C GLY A 96 -2.92 -13.20 -0.81
N LYS A 97 -4.10 -12.65 -1.15
CA LYS A 97 -5.32 -12.72 -0.32
C LYS A 97 -5.07 -12.23 1.11
N LEU A 98 -4.50 -11.03 1.24
CA LEU A 98 -4.15 -10.42 2.51
C LEU A 98 -4.96 -9.14 2.73
N LEU A 99 -5.52 -8.97 3.92
CA LEU A 99 -6.09 -7.72 4.40
C LEU A 99 -5.18 -7.18 5.49
N MET A 100 -4.34 -6.22 5.11
CA MET A 100 -3.33 -5.67 5.99
C MET A 100 -3.75 -4.32 6.57
N TYR A 101 -3.34 -4.08 7.81
CA TYR A 101 -3.45 -2.79 8.47
C TYR A 101 -2.12 -2.40 9.13
N PRO A 102 -1.90 -1.12 9.45
CA PRO A 102 -0.63 -0.64 10.01
C PRO A 102 -0.20 -1.33 11.31
N TRP A 103 1.10 -1.39 11.58
CA TRP A 103 2.20 -0.85 10.77
C TRP A 103 2.81 -1.89 9.82
N SER A 104 3.48 -1.42 8.77
CA SER A 104 4.32 -2.24 7.90
C SER A 104 5.78 -2.25 8.34
N TYR A 105 6.30 -1.13 8.88
CA TYR A 105 7.72 -0.95 9.19
C TYR A 105 8.14 -1.39 10.58
N THR A 106 7.19 -1.66 11.49
CA THR A 106 7.47 -2.02 12.88
C THR A 106 6.51 -3.08 13.39
N LYS A 107 6.97 -3.86 14.38
CA LYS A 107 6.15 -4.85 15.10
C LYS A 107 5.25 -4.20 16.16
N GLU A 108 5.43 -2.91 16.41
CA GLU A 108 4.57 -2.16 17.31
C GLU A 108 3.14 -2.04 16.77
N ARG A 109 2.18 -1.93 17.68
CA ARG A 109 0.77 -1.72 17.31
C ARG A 109 0.46 -0.23 17.37
N THR A 110 -0.36 0.24 16.44
CA THR A 110 -1.05 1.53 16.57
C THR A 110 -1.98 1.52 17.78
N SER A 111 -2.34 2.70 18.31
CA SER A 111 -3.33 2.82 19.38
C SER A 111 -4.68 2.19 18.99
N ASP A 112 -5.03 2.30 17.71
CA ASP A 112 -6.37 2.00 17.20
C ASP A 112 -6.44 0.64 16.48
N TRP A 113 -5.42 -0.22 16.65
CA TRP A 113 -5.28 -1.50 15.94
C TRP A 113 -6.51 -2.41 16.03
N ARG A 114 -7.26 -2.34 17.14
CA ARG A 114 -8.48 -3.13 17.34
C ARG A 114 -9.58 -2.72 16.36
N ILE A 115 -9.74 -1.41 16.13
CA ILE A 115 -10.73 -0.88 15.20
C ILE A 115 -10.41 -1.36 13.78
N MET A 116 -9.14 -1.27 13.38
CA MET A 116 -8.68 -1.71 12.06
C MET A 116 -8.82 -3.22 11.86
N LYS A 117 -8.49 -4.02 12.88
CA LYS A 117 -8.71 -5.48 12.84
C LYS A 117 -10.18 -5.82 12.67
N THR A 118 -11.08 -5.19 13.42
CA THR A 118 -12.53 -5.39 13.28
C THR A 118 -13.04 -4.96 11.91
N LEU A 119 -12.52 -3.86 11.34
CA LEU A 119 -12.87 -3.44 9.98
C LEU A 119 -12.43 -4.48 8.94
N ALA A 120 -11.19 -4.98 9.05
CA ALA A 120 -10.67 -6.02 8.17
C ALA A 120 -11.46 -7.34 8.28
N GLU A 121 -11.86 -7.74 9.49
CA GLU A 121 -12.71 -8.93 9.71
C GLU A 121 -14.08 -8.77 9.05
N LYS A 122 -14.70 -7.59 9.14
CA LYS A 122 -15.96 -7.29 8.45
C LYS A 122 -15.82 -7.33 6.94
N ALA A 123 -14.74 -6.74 6.41
CA ALA A 123 -14.46 -6.77 4.97
C ALA A 123 -14.25 -8.21 4.48
N ASN A 124 -13.47 -9.02 5.21
CA ASN A 124 -13.25 -10.43 4.90
C ASN A 124 -14.56 -11.23 4.90
N LYS A 125 -15.43 -10.98 5.90
CA LYS A 125 -16.75 -11.58 5.95
C LYS A 125 -17.59 -11.22 4.71
N ALA A 126 -17.61 -9.95 4.31
CA ALA A 126 -18.33 -9.53 3.12
C ALA A 126 -17.81 -10.21 1.84
N ILE A 127 -16.48 -10.36 1.71
CA ILE A 127 -15.87 -11.09 0.59
C ILE A 127 -16.36 -12.55 0.55
N ILE A 128 -16.40 -13.23 1.71
CA ILE A 128 -16.86 -14.61 1.81
C ILE A 128 -18.35 -14.73 1.49
N ASP A 129 -19.17 -13.80 1.99
CA ASP A 129 -20.62 -13.78 1.77
C ASP A 129 -20.97 -13.62 0.26
N GLU A 130 -20.11 -12.93 -0.51
CA GLU A 130 -20.22 -12.79 -1.98
C GLU A 130 -19.62 -13.99 -2.76
N GLY A 131 -19.18 -15.05 -2.06
CA GLY A 131 -18.63 -16.27 -2.67
C GLY A 131 -17.12 -16.23 -2.91
N GLY A 132 -16.42 -15.26 -2.35
CA GLY A 132 -14.95 -15.20 -2.35
C GLY A 132 -14.30 -16.15 -1.33
N GLU A 133 -13.01 -16.39 -1.52
CA GLU A 133 -12.18 -17.13 -0.56
C GLU A 133 -11.77 -16.25 0.63
N PRO A 134 -11.56 -16.82 1.83
CA PRO A 134 -11.12 -16.05 2.99
C PRO A 134 -9.71 -15.48 2.83
N TYR A 135 -9.51 -14.26 3.33
CA TYR A 135 -8.23 -13.54 3.37
C TYR A 135 -7.56 -13.68 4.74
N PHE A 136 -6.23 -13.66 4.77
CA PHE A 136 -5.46 -13.55 6.02
C PHE A 136 -5.43 -12.11 6.50
N ILE A 137 -5.63 -11.88 7.80
CA ILE A 137 -5.75 -10.54 8.41
C ILE A 137 -4.62 -10.32 9.42
N GLY A 138 -3.95 -9.17 9.34
CA GLY A 138 -2.85 -8.84 10.26
C GLY A 138 -2.00 -7.67 9.76
N THR A 139 -0.94 -7.36 10.50
CA THR A 139 0.06 -6.37 10.06
C THR A 139 1.05 -6.99 9.08
N ALA A 140 1.75 -6.20 8.26
CA ALA A 140 2.74 -6.74 7.32
C ALA A 140 3.82 -7.61 8.03
N PRO A 141 4.37 -7.23 9.20
CA PRO A 141 5.36 -8.07 9.90
C PRO A 141 4.82 -9.40 10.44
N GLN A 142 3.50 -9.56 10.49
CA GLN A 142 2.85 -10.81 10.92
C GLN A 142 2.56 -11.75 9.74
N LEU A 143 2.25 -11.19 8.58
CA LEU A 143 1.76 -11.94 7.42
C LEU A 143 2.78 -12.08 6.30
N LEU A 144 3.72 -11.12 6.19
CA LEU A 144 4.71 -11.02 5.14
C LEU A 144 6.11 -10.78 5.74
N CYS A 145 6.41 -9.52 6.06
CA CYS A 145 7.69 -9.02 6.50
C CYS A 145 7.58 -7.52 6.88
N MET A 146 8.66 -6.98 7.45
CA MET A 146 8.77 -5.53 7.67
C MET A 146 9.16 -4.82 6.37
N SER A 147 8.58 -3.64 6.13
CA SER A 147 8.89 -2.75 5.00
C SER A 147 8.94 -1.31 5.52
N THR A 148 10.11 -0.66 5.37
CA THR A 148 10.38 0.71 5.86
C THR A 148 10.31 1.76 4.77
#